data_AF-A0A9Q8ZVR0-F1
#
_entry.id   AF-A0A9Q8ZVR0-F1
#
_cell.length_a   1.000
_cell.length_b   1.000
_cell.length_c   1.000
_cell.angle_alpha   90.00
_cell.angle_beta   90.00
_cell.angle_gamma   90.00
#
_symmetry.space_group_name_H-M   'P 1'
#
loop_
_entity.id
_entity.type
_entity.pdbx_description
1 polymer ?
#
loop_
_entity_poly.entity_id
_entity_poly.type
_entity_poly.pdbx_seq_one_letter_code
_entity_poly.pdbx_strand_id
1 'polypeptide(L)'
;MTDEDAWFGFQNRHAQNYHIFTPARDKDWAMAWGPQAPWLKRLPYSNMAYRYAFKPGQAGKLVAEFWITPFDLADGDGPGRSVETTLAENAIVGLGFAIIDRDGPGRSSFWNLSSPKHTMYGRADELRAFRLMPPDPAPAIKADWSFVILDRATRVVAFRDDSAGTITHRRWDFGDGETSTDTHPTHRYAKPGKYVVVLHTTGPAGTSTLSRVWDVSFIGDPPK
;
A
#
# COMPACT_ATOMS: atom_id res chain seq x y z
N MET A 1 -0.39 25.78 -20.62
CA MET A 1 -0.45 24.86 -19.47
C MET A 1 -1.91 24.77 -19.07
N THR A 2 -2.51 23.59 -19.17
CA THR A 2 -3.91 23.37 -18.78
C THR A 2 -4.03 23.30 -17.25
N ASP A 3 -5.25 23.45 -16.73
CA ASP A 3 -5.50 23.26 -15.28
C ASP A 3 -5.11 21.85 -14.82
N GLU A 4 -5.21 20.86 -15.70
CA GLU A 4 -4.77 19.49 -15.49
C GLU A 4 -3.22 19.40 -15.43
N ASP A 5 -2.50 20.07 -16.33
CA ASP A 5 -1.03 20.15 -16.28
C ASP A 5 -0.54 20.85 -15.01
N ALA A 6 -1.24 21.91 -14.59
CA ALA A 6 -0.94 22.61 -13.34
C ALA A 6 -1.24 21.73 -12.11
N TRP A 7 -2.33 20.95 -12.17
CA TRP A 7 -2.69 19.98 -11.13
C TRP A 7 -1.64 18.87 -10.99
N PHE A 8 -1.17 18.28 -12.09
CA PHE A 8 -0.09 17.28 -12.11
C PHE A 8 1.31 17.84 -11.83
N GLY A 9 1.52 19.14 -12.10
CA GLY A 9 2.76 19.85 -11.78
C GLY A 9 2.88 20.19 -10.29
N PHE A 10 1.76 20.52 -9.63
CA PHE A 10 1.74 21.05 -8.26
C PHE A 10 1.47 20.00 -7.17
N GLN A 11 0.63 18.99 -7.43
CA GLN A 11 0.26 18.01 -6.39
C GLN A 11 1.42 17.06 -6.04
N ASN A 12 1.87 17.11 -4.78
CA ASN A 12 2.60 16.07 -4.05
C ASN A 12 3.93 15.53 -4.63
N ARG A 13 4.57 16.27 -5.55
CA ARG A 13 5.95 15.94 -5.98
C ARG A 13 6.96 15.99 -4.82
N HIS A 14 6.75 16.88 -3.84
CA HIS A 14 7.67 17.14 -2.72
C HIS A 14 7.15 16.72 -1.34
N ALA A 15 5.85 16.47 -1.19
CA ALA A 15 5.21 16.10 0.08
C ALA A 15 4.29 14.91 -0.15
N GLN A 16 4.70 13.75 0.35
CA GLN A 16 3.95 12.50 0.14
C GLN A 16 2.93 12.31 1.25
N ASN A 17 1.65 12.24 0.87
CA ASN A 17 0.55 12.05 1.80
C ASN A 17 0.03 10.61 1.69
N TYR A 18 0.31 9.79 2.70
CA TYR A 18 -0.20 8.43 2.82
C TYR A 18 -1.36 8.37 3.79
N HIS A 19 -2.50 7.89 3.31
CA HIS A 19 -3.64 7.52 4.14
C HIS A 19 -3.53 6.03 4.43
N ILE A 20 -2.97 5.68 5.58
CA ILE A 20 -2.78 4.28 5.98
C ILE A 20 -4.08 3.75 6.58
N PHE A 21 -4.60 2.64 6.04
CA PHE A 21 -5.82 2.00 6.52
C PHE A 21 -5.50 0.93 7.57
N THR A 22 -6.13 1.00 8.75
CA THR A 22 -5.86 0.06 9.84
C THR A 22 -7.13 -0.57 10.41
N PRO A 23 -7.26 -1.91 10.45
CA PRO A 23 -6.48 -2.88 9.68
C PRO A 23 -6.83 -2.82 8.19
N ALA A 24 -5.84 -3.00 7.32
CA ALA A 24 -6.04 -3.11 5.87
C ALA A 24 -6.58 -4.51 5.48
N ARG A 25 -7.72 -4.90 6.06
CA ARG A 25 -8.35 -6.18 5.74
C ARG A 25 -9.07 -6.08 4.41
N ASP A 26 -8.72 -6.95 3.46
CA ASP A 26 -9.36 -7.07 2.14
C ASP A 26 -9.40 -5.73 1.38
N LYS A 27 -8.37 -4.89 1.59
CA LYS A 27 -8.22 -3.53 1.05
C LYS A 27 -6.76 -3.19 0.82
N ASP A 28 -6.52 -2.12 0.05
CA ASP A 28 -5.19 -1.55 -0.07
C ASP A 28 -4.72 -1.05 1.30
N TRP A 29 -3.43 -1.18 1.60
CA TRP A 29 -2.88 -0.80 2.89
C TRP A 29 -2.77 0.72 3.04
N ALA A 30 -2.58 1.43 1.94
CA ALA A 30 -2.60 2.88 1.93
C ALA A 30 -3.14 3.48 0.64
N MET A 31 -3.71 4.68 0.75
CA MET A 31 -3.94 5.57 -0.39
C MET A 31 -2.84 6.63 -0.40
N ALA A 32 -2.05 6.68 -1.47
CA ALA A 32 -1.14 7.77 -1.76
C ALA A 32 -1.83 8.75 -2.71
N TRP A 33 -1.74 10.05 -2.44
CA TRP A 33 -2.35 11.08 -3.30
C TRP A 33 -1.42 11.51 -4.43
N GLY A 34 -1.93 11.52 -5.65
CA GLY A 34 -1.23 12.05 -6.83
C GLY A 34 -0.83 10.97 -7.85
N PRO A 35 -0.25 11.39 -8.98
CA PRO A 35 0.10 10.51 -10.10
C PRO A 35 1.14 9.43 -9.75
N GLN A 36 1.94 9.64 -8.69
CA GLN A 36 2.97 8.71 -8.23
C GLN A 36 2.43 7.49 -7.47
N ALA A 37 1.16 7.53 -7.04
CA ALA A 37 0.54 6.48 -6.23
C ALA A 37 0.64 5.04 -6.79
N PRO A 38 0.58 4.80 -8.13
CA PRO A 38 0.66 3.45 -8.69
C PRO A 38 2.00 2.76 -8.47
N TRP A 39 3.11 3.51 -8.42
CA TRP A 39 4.45 2.93 -8.27
C TRP A 39 5.01 3.10 -6.85
N LEU A 40 4.70 4.22 -6.19
CA LEU A 40 5.28 4.58 -4.91
C LEU A 40 4.84 3.65 -3.76
N LYS A 41 3.65 3.05 -3.86
CA LYS A 41 3.09 2.11 -2.86
C LYS A 41 3.61 0.67 -2.99
N ARG A 42 4.63 0.45 -3.82
CA ARG A 42 5.16 -0.87 -4.16
C ARG A 42 6.60 -0.99 -3.71
N LEU A 43 7.06 -2.22 -3.48
CA LEU A 43 8.48 -2.49 -3.34
C LEU A 43 9.23 -2.02 -4.61
N PRO A 44 10.44 -1.44 -4.48
CA PRO A 44 11.22 -1.23 -3.27
C PRO A 44 11.02 0.16 -2.64
N TYR A 45 9.85 0.79 -2.80
CA TYR A 45 9.58 2.14 -2.30
C TYR A 45 8.68 2.16 -1.07
N SER A 46 7.88 1.13 -0.84
CA SER A 46 7.17 0.99 0.43
C SER A 46 6.70 -0.44 0.64
N ASN A 47 6.46 -0.77 1.91
CA ASN A 47 5.82 -2.01 2.32
C ASN A 47 5.13 -1.84 3.67
N MET A 48 4.22 -2.77 3.99
CA MET A 48 3.47 -2.79 5.24
C MET A 48 3.20 -4.23 5.68
N ALA A 49 3.23 -4.45 6.99
CA ALA A 49 2.79 -5.67 7.65
C ALA A 49 1.88 -5.33 8.84
N TYR A 50 0.85 -6.14 9.05
CA TYR A 50 -0.06 -6.03 10.18
C TYR A 50 -0.14 -7.34 10.96
N ARG A 51 -0.23 -7.24 12.28
CA ARG A 51 -0.60 -8.34 13.17
C ARG A 51 -1.65 -7.86 14.16
N TYR A 52 -2.83 -8.45 14.12
CA TYR A 52 -3.94 -8.12 15.02
C TYR A 52 -4.86 -9.32 15.25
N ALA A 53 -5.58 -9.32 16.37
CA ALA A 53 -6.50 -10.39 16.76
C ALA A 53 -7.77 -9.82 17.41
N PHE A 54 -8.62 -9.16 16.62
CA PHE A 54 -9.92 -8.64 17.05
C PHE A 54 -10.92 -8.58 15.88
N LYS A 55 -12.23 -8.63 16.18
CA LYS A 55 -13.33 -8.48 15.21
C LYS A 55 -13.82 -7.03 15.13
N PRO A 56 -14.57 -6.63 14.09
CA PRO A 56 -15.21 -5.32 14.06
C PRO A 56 -16.02 -5.05 15.33
N GLY A 57 -15.83 -3.88 15.93
CA GLY A 57 -16.48 -3.48 17.19
C GLY A 57 -15.89 -4.08 18.47
N GLN A 58 -14.79 -4.84 18.40
CA GLN A 58 -14.10 -5.38 19.57
C GLN A 58 -12.78 -4.65 19.83
N ALA A 59 -12.47 -4.43 21.12
CA ALA A 59 -11.16 -3.95 21.53
C ALA A 59 -10.08 -5.02 21.27
N GLY A 60 -8.84 -4.57 21.01
CA GLY A 60 -7.71 -5.46 20.82
C GLY A 60 -6.41 -4.72 20.50
N LYS A 61 -5.34 -5.47 20.22
CA LYS A 61 -4.03 -4.93 19.85
C LYS A 61 -3.78 -5.09 18.36
N LEU A 62 -3.44 -3.98 17.69
CA LEU A 62 -2.92 -3.95 16.33
C LEU A 62 -1.45 -3.56 16.38
N VAL A 63 -0.59 -4.37 15.74
CA VAL A 63 0.80 -4.03 15.43
C VAL A 63 0.85 -3.76 13.93
N ALA A 64 1.28 -2.56 13.56
CA ALA A 64 1.54 -2.17 12.18
C ALA A 64 3.02 -1.85 12.05
N GLU A 65 3.66 -2.43 11.05
CA GLU A 65 5.05 -2.15 10.68
C GLU A 65 5.04 -1.73 9.22
N PHE A 66 5.62 -0.57 8.91
CA PHE A 66 5.75 -0.11 7.54
C PHE A 66 6.99 0.71 7.34
N TRP A 67 7.40 0.78 6.08
CA TRP A 67 8.41 1.70 5.63
C TRP A 67 7.97 2.32 4.31
N ILE A 68 8.44 3.55 4.12
CA ILE A 68 8.18 4.37 2.94
C ILE A 68 9.52 5.03 2.60
N THR A 69 9.95 4.89 1.35
CA THR A 69 11.08 5.63 0.79
C THR A 69 10.66 7.08 0.61
N PRO A 70 11.31 8.02 1.30
CA PRO A 70 11.05 9.43 1.08
C PRO A 70 11.73 9.88 -0.21
N PHE A 71 11.06 10.80 -0.91
CA PHE A 71 11.59 11.44 -2.10
C PHE A 71 11.51 12.94 -1.93
N ASP A 72 12.61 13.61 -2.23
CA ASP A 72 12.63 15.06 -2.43
C ASP A 72 11.82 15.42 -3.68
N LEU A 73 11.78 14.53 -4.67
CA LEU A 73 10.91 14.59 -5.85
C LEU A 73 10.38 13.19 -6.21
N ALA A 74 9.08 12.97 -6.13
CA ALA A 74 8.43 11.76 -6.67
C ALA A 74 7.69 12.12 -7.97
N ASP A 75 8.22 11.67 -9.12
CA ASP A 75 7.62 11.96 -10.43
C ASP A 75 6.45 11.00 -10.75
N GLY A 76 5.40 11.54 -11.35
CA GLY A 76 4.21 10.76 -11.70
C GLY A 76 4.50 9.63 -12.69
N ASP A 77 5.48 9.82 -13.58
CA ASP A 77 5.82 8.86 -14.63
C ASP A 77 6.64 7.68 -14.09
N GLY A 78 7.22 7.80 -12.90
CA GLY A 78 7.98 6.73 -12.25
C GLY A 78 9.30 7.17 -11.60
N PRO A 79 10.09 6.20 -11.10
CA PRO A 79 11.30 6.47 -10.34
C PRO A 79 12.44 7.07 -11.16
N GLY A 80 12.47 6.86 -12.49
CA GLY A 80 13.57 7.34 -13.35
C GLY A 80 13.75 8.86 -13.42
N ARG A 81 12.74 9.62 -12.99
CA ARG A 81 12.78 11.09 -12.86
C ARG A 81 12.60 11.56 -11.42
N SER A 82 12.60 10.63 -10.47
CA SER A 82 12.43 10.90 -9.04
C SER A 82 13.78 11.10 -8.37
N VAL A 83 13.80 11.84 -7.26
CA VAL A 83 14.98 12.10 -6.43
C VAL A 83 14.68 11.60 -5.03
N GLU A 84 15.32 10.50 -4.63
CA GLU A 84 15.21 9.97 -3.27
C GLU A 84 15.83 10.95 -2.27
N THR A 85 15.16 11.16 -1.15
CA THR A 85 15.71 11.97 -0.07
C THR A 85 16.97 11.29 0.46
N THR A 86 18.04 12.05 0.61
CA THR A 86 19.26 11.53 1.24
C THR A 86 19.06 11.48 2.75
N LEU A 87 18.76 10.28 3.25
CA LEU A 87 18.63 10.03 4.68
C LEU A 87 19.86 9.32 5.23
N ALA A 88 20.26 9.71 6.43
CA ALA A 88 21.34 9.05 7.17
C ALA A 88 20.75 8.19 8.28
N GLU A 89 21.37 7.04 8.53
CA GLU A 89 21.11 6.24 9.72
C GLU A 89 21.20 7.11 10.97
N ASN A 90 20.32 6.90 11.95
CA ASN A 90 20.21 7.66 13.19
C ASN A 90 19.78 9.12 13.05
N ALA A 91 19.53 9.62 11.84
CA ALA A 91 18.94 10.94 11.67
C ALA A 91 17.53 10.98 12.31
N ILE A 92 17.16 12.16 12.76
CA ILE A 92 15.83 12.41 13.32
C ILE A 92 14.96 13.03 12.23
N VAL A 93 13.83 12.40 11.95
CA VAL A 93 12.80 12.92 11.05
C VAL A 93 11.52 13.22 11.82
N GLY A 94 10.81 14.28 11.43
CA GLY A 94 9.51 14.61 12.00
C GLY A 94 8.38 14.01 11.17
N LEU A 95 7.46 13.26 11.79
CA LEU A 95 6.24 12.76 11.14
C LEU A 95 4.97 13.34 11.77
N GLY A 96 4.02 13.69 10.91
CA GLY A 96 2.66 14.11 11.28
C GLY A 96 1.68 12.97 11.02
N PHE A 97 0.86 12.62 12.01
CA PHE A 97 -0.17 11.58 11.86
C PHE A 97 -1.55 12.17 11.95
N ALA A 98 -2.31 12.14 10.86
CA ALA A 98 -3.74 12.43 10.90
C ALA A 98 -4.54 11.13 11.06
N ILE A 99 -5.35 11.05 12.10
CA ILE A 99 -6.33 9.97 12.29
C ILE A 99 -7.71 10.50 11.97
N ILE A 100 -8.44 9.74 11.15
CA ILE A 100 -9.87 9.93 10.93
C ILE A 100 -10.57 8.80 11.68
N ASP A 101 -11.14 9.12 12.83
CA ASP A 101 -12.02 8.20 13.55
C ASP A 101 -13.41 8.25 12.91
N ARG A 102 -13.90 7.09 12.46
CA ARG A 102 -15.21 6.97 11.79
C ARG A 102 -16.32 6.45 12.69
N ASP A 103 -15.98 6.08 13.93
CA ASP A 103 -16.86 5.31 14.81
C ASP A 103 -17.45 6.16 15.97
N GLY A 104 -17.02 7.41 16.14
CA GLY A 104 -17.52 8.34 17.15
C GLY A 104 -18.69 9.26 16.73
N PRO A 105 -19.48 9.80 17.69
CA PRO A 105 -20.53 10.78 17.41
C PRO A 105 -19.91 12.13 17.02
N GLY A 106 -19.84 12.40 15.72
CA GLY A 106 -19.21 13.60 15.16
C GLY A 106 -18.26 13.23 14.02
N ARG A 107 -18.82 12.80 12.89
CA ARG A 107 -18.10 12.36 11.69
C ARG A 107 -17.34 13.52 11.02
N SER A 108 -16.21 13.97 11.57
CA SER A 108 -15.34 14.95 10.88
C SER A 108 -14.04 15.33 11.60
N SER A 109 -13.67 14.77 12.76
CA SER A 109 -12.46 15.24 13.44
C SER A 109 -11.19 14.57 12.90
N PHE A 110 -10.40 15.34 12.15
CA PHE A 110 -9.00 15.02 11.91
C PHE A 110 -8.24 15.20 13.23
N TRP A 111 -7.66 14.13 13.76
CA TRP A 111 -6.82 14.20 14.95
C TRP A 111 -5.36 14.10 14.57
N ASN A 112 -4.57 15.13 14.87
CA ASN A 112 -3.12 14.99 14.81
C ASN A 112 -2.61 14.34 16.10
N LEU A 113 -2.05 13.12 16.03
CA LEU A 113 -1.40 12.48 17.19
C LEU A 113 -0.06 13.13 17.54
N SER A 114 0.50 13.89 16.60
CA SER A 114 1.84 14.43 16.75
C SER A 114 1.91 15.64 17.68
N SER A 115 0.80 16.38 17.84
CA SER A 115 0.75 17.61 18.63
C SER A 115 -0.25 17.50 19.79
N PRO A 116 0.06 18.03 21.00
CA PRO A 116 -0.95 18.23 22.05
C PRO A 116 -2.06 19.22 21.63
N LYS A 117 -1.85 19.97 20.54
CA LYS A 117 -2.84 20.91 19.99
C LYS A 117 -3.75 20.29 18.93
N HIS A 118 -3.46 19.06 18.51
CA HIS A 118 -4.22 18.33 17.48
C HIS A 118 -4.39 19.06 16.12
N THR A 119 -3.51 20.01 15.79
CA THR A 119 -3.52 20.75 14.51
C THR A 119 -2.73 19.99 13.43
N MET A 120 -3.23 19.95 12.19
CA MET A 120 -2.57 19.23 11.08
C MET A 120 -1.46 19.99 10.38
N TYR A 121 -1.40 21.31 10.55
CA TYR A 121 -0.48 22.20 9.85
C TYR A 121 -0.02 23.32 10.80
N GLY A 122 1.04 24.03 10.43
CA GLY A 122 1.53 25.20 11.16
C GLY A 122 3.01 25.08 11.48
N ARG A 123 3.36 24.33 12.53
CA ARG A 123 4.74 24.30 13.03
C ARG A 123 5.36 22.90 13.04
N ALA A 124 6.55 22.79 12.45
CA ALA A 124 7.28 21.53 12.34
C ALA A 124 7.79 21.00 13.71
N ASP A 125 7.96 21.86 14.72
CA ASP A 125 8.32 21.43 16.09
C ASP A 125 7.19 20.67 16.79
N GLU A 126 5.99 20.64 16.22
CA GLU A 126 4.87 19.84 16.69
C GLU A 126 4.80 18.45 16.05
N LEU A 127 5.76 18.10 15.18
CA LEU A 127 5.89 16.75 14.64
C LEU A 127 6.52 15.79 15.66
N ARG A 128 6.18 14.51 15.58
CA ARG A 128 6.83 13.50 16.42
C ARG A 128 8.16 13.13 15.78
N ALA A 129 9.21 13.19 16.57
CA ALA A 129 10.54 12.79 16.17
C ALA A 129 10.63 11.25 16.10
N PHE A 130 11.08 10.75 14.96
CA PHE A 130 11.45 9.37 14.74
C PHE A 130 12.94 9.30 14.45
N ARG A 131 13.62 8.34 15.08
CA ARG A 131 14.98 8.01 14.73
C ARG A 131 14.95 7.00 13.60
N LEU A 132 15.63 7.33 12.51
CA LEU A 132 15.82 6.39 11.41
C LEU A 132 16.72 5.26 11.86
N MET A 133 16.22 4.04 11.72
CA MET A 133 16.99 2.83 11.98
C MET A 133 17.77 2.44 10.72
N PRO A 134 18.82 1.62 10.84
CA PRO A 134 19.45 1.00 9.68
C PRO A 134 18.40 0.33 8.79
N PRO A 135 18.59 0.33 7.46
CA PRO A 135 17.71 -0.42 6.58
C PRO A 135 17.71 -1.89 7.00
N ASP A 136 16.52 -2.48 7.10
CA ASP A 136 16.40 -3.91 7.34
C ASP A 136 17.05 -4.69 6.18
N PRO A 137 17.69 -5.84 6.46
CA PRO A 137 18.13 -6.72 5.40
C PRO A 137 16.95 -7.12 4.52
N ALA A 138 17.18 -7.21 3.21
CA ALA A 138 16.15 -7.67 2.27
C ALA A 138 15.57 -9.01 2.74
N PRO A 139 14.23 -9.19 2.70
CA PRO A 139 13.62 -10.41 3.17
C PRO A 139 14.07 -11.58 2.31
N ALA A 140 14.32 -12.73 2.94
CA ALA A 140 14.81 -13.93 2.25
C ALA A 140 13.81 -14.50 1.24
N ILE A 141 12.51 -14.20 1.42
CA ILE A 141 11.45 -14.45 0.46
C ILE A 141 10.66 -13.16 0.29
N LYS A 142 10.39 -12.79 -0.96
CA LYS A 142 9.61 -11.62 -1.33
C LYS A 142 8.48 -12.07 -2.23
N ALA A 143 7.23 -12.02 -1.74
CA ALA A 143 6.06 -12.20 -2.58
C ALA A 143 5.94 -11.01 -3.54
N ASP A 144 5.84 -11.29 -4.83
CA ASP A 144 5.59 -10.30 -5.87
C ASP A 144 4.79 -10.94 -7.00
N TRP A 145 3.99 -10.15 -7.70
CA TRP A 145 3.25 -10.66 -8.84
C TRP A 145 2.79 -9.57 -9.79
N SER A 146 2.48 -9.97 -11.01
CA SER A 146 1.85 -9.16 -12.04
C SER A 146 0.69 -9.92 -12.68
N PHE A 147 -0.07 -9.26 -13.56
CA PHE A 147 -1.16 -9.88 -14.28
C PHE A 147 -1.36 -9.24 -15.65
N VAL A 148 -2.00 -9.99 -16.54
CA VAL A 148 -2.51 -9.51 -17.82
C VAL A 148 -3.96 -9.96 -17.97
N ILE A 149 -4.80 -9.07 -18.49
CA ILE A 149 -6.19 -9.43 -18.83
C ILE A 149 -6.15 -10.10 -20.21
N LEU A 150 -6.42 -11.40 -20.25
CA LEU A 150 -6.43 -12.19 -21.48
C LEU A 150 -7.70 -11.93 -22.29
N ASP A 151 -8.84 -11.85 -21.61
CA ASP A 151 -10.14 -11.58 -22.23
C ASP A 151 -11.03 -10.76 -21.28
N ARG A 152 -11.39 -9.55 -21.71
CA ARG A 152 -12.26 -8.64 -20.96
C ARG A 152 -13.73 -9.07 -20.99
N ALA A 153 -14.20 -9.66 -22.08
CA ALA A 153 -15.60 -10.06 -22.23
C ALA A 153 -15.94 -11.24 -21.31
N THR A 154 -15.02 -12.20 -21.23
CA THR A 154 -15.17 -13.39 -20.36
C THR A 154 -14.47 -13.26 -19.01
N ARG A 155 -13.78 -12.13 -18.76
CA ARG A 155 -13.10 -11.79 -17.49
C ARG A 155 -12.01 -12.77 -17.10
N VAL A 156 -11.21 -13.17 -18.08
CA VAL A 156 -10.08 -14.08 -17.90
C VAL A 156 -8.80 -13.29 -17.68
N VAL A 157 -8.11 -13.59 -16.60
CA VAL A 157 -6.88 -12.93 -16.17
C VAL A 157 -5.79 -13.99 -15.96
N ALA A 158 -4.62 -13.76 -16.52
CA ALA A 158 -3.43 -14.56 -16.23
C ALA A 158 -2.58 -13.81 -15.20
N PHE A 159 -2.25 -14.49 -14.12
CA PHE A 159 -1.35 -14.00 -13.08
C PHE A 159 0.04 -14.58 -13.28
N ARG A 160 1.05 -13.77 -12.98
CA ARG A 160 2.45 -14.17 -12.99
C ARG A 160 3.05 -13.96 -11.61
N ASP A 161 3.60 -15.02 -11.05
CA ASP A 161 4.40 -14.94 -9.84
C ASP A 161 5.77 -14.33 -10.19
N ASP A 162 6.05 -13.14 -9.66
CA ASP A 162 7.32 -12.42 -9.79
C ASP A 162 8.14 -12.51 -8.50
N SER A 163 7.77 -13.40 -7.59
CA SER A 163 8.35 -13.52 -6.26
C SER A 163 9.81 -13.95 -6.30
N ALA A 164 10.60 -13.45 -5.34
CA ALA A 164 12.01 -13.77 -5.18
C ALA A 164 12.26 -14.63 -3.93
N GLY A 165 13.35 -15.40 -3.96
CA GLY A 165 13.76 -16.31 -2.89
C GLY A 165 13.42 -17.78 -3.17
N THR A 166 13.83 -18.67 -2.25
CA THR A 166 13.54 -20.10 -2.36
C THR A 166 12.12 -20.39 -1.89
N ILE A 167 11.18 -20.53 -2.82
CA ILE A 167 9.75 -20.72 -2.55
C ILE A 167 9.34 -22.17 -2.82
N THR A 168 8.82 -22.84 -1.80
CA THR A 168 8.34 -24.24 -1.86
C THR A 168 6.82 -24.35 -1.93
N HIS A 169 6.08 -23.32 -1.50
CA HIS A 169 4.62 -23.34 -1.56
C HIS A 169 4.05 -21.97 -1.92
N ARG A 170 2.93 -21.99 -2.65
CA ARG A 170 2.18 -20.83 -3.12
C ARG A 170 0.70 -21.04 -2.86
N ARG A 171 0.03 -19.96 -2.46
CA ARG A 171 -1.42 -19.92 -2.38
C ARG A 171 -1.90 -18.56 -2.90
N TRP A 172 -2.65 -18.62 -3.99
CA TRP A 172 -3.41 -17.50 -4.52
C TRP A 172 -4.81 -17.50 -3.92
N ASP A 173 -5.28 -16.31 -3.57
CA ASP A 173 -6.66 -16.01 -3.25
C ASP A 173 -7.12 -14.92 -4.21
N PHE A 174 -8.12 -15.21 -5.05
CA PHE A 174 -8.53 -14.26 -6.10
C PHE A 174 -9.54 -13.22 -5.60
N GLY A 175 -9.98 -13.32 -4.34
CA GLY A 175 -10.91 -12.39 -3.72
C GLY A 175 -12.38 -12.60 -4.10
N ASP A 176 -12.70 -13.66 -4.84
CA ASP A 176 -14.06 -14.09 -5.17
C ASP A 176 -14.47 -15.42 -4.51
N GLY A 177 -13.60 -15.93 -3.62
CA GLY A 177 -13.76 -17.21 -2.93
C GLY A 177 -13.01 -18.37 -3.59
N GLU A 178 -12.44 -18.17 -4.78
CA GLU A 178 -11.61 -19.17 -5.43
C GLU A 178 -10.11 -18.96 -5.12
N THR A 179 -9.35 -20.06 -5.18
CA THR A 179 -7.92 -20.11 -4.83
C THR A 179 -7.15 -20.99 -5.80
N SER A 180 -5.83 -20.79 -5.92
CA SER A 180 -4.94 -21.68 -6.69
C SER A 180 -3.61 -21.90 -5.97
N THR A 181 -2.95 -23.02 -6.24
CA THR A 181 -1.57 -23.31 -5.81
C THR A 181 -0.56 -23.27 -6.96
N ASP A 182 -1.01 -22.94 -8.18
CA ASP A 182 -0.15 -22.88 -9.35
C ASP A 182 0.82 -21.69 -9.26
N THR A 183 1.98 -21.83 -9.90
CA THR A 183 2.96 -20.72 -9.98
C THR A 183 2.42 -19.56 -10.81
N HIS A 184 1.70 -19.85 -11.90
CA HIS A 184 1.21 -18.86 -12.87
C HIS A 184 -0.25 -19.14 -13.22
N PRO A 185 -1.20 -18.91 -12.30
CA PRO A 185 -2.58 -19.32 -12.53
C PRO A 185 -3.27 -18.41 -13.55
N THR A 186 -4.18 -19.01 -14.31
CA THR A 186 -5.21 -18.26 -15.04
C THR A 186 -6.52 -18.40 -14.27
N HIS A 187 -7.21 -17.28 -14.07
CA HIS A 187 -8.48 -17.24 -13.34
C HIS A 187 -9.57 -16.55 -14.16
N ARG A 188 -10.82 -16.99 -13.98
CA ARG A 188 -11.99 -16.41 -14.64
C ARG A 188 -12.99 -15.90 -13.62
N TYR A 189 -13.19 -14.58 -13.57
CA TYR A 189 -14.17 -13.99 -12.67
C TYR A 189 -15.59 -14.15 -13.21
N ALA A 190 -16.45 -14.84 -12.44
CA ALA A 190 -17.84 -15.07 -12.84
C ALA A 190 -18.63 -13.76 -12.99
N LYS A 191 -18.39 -12.80 -12.10
CA LYS A 191 -19.08 -11.50 -12.07
C LYS A 191 -18.10 -10.35 -12.35
N PRO A 192 -18.58 -9.23 -12.90
CA PRO A 192 -17.83 -7.97 -12.88
C PRO A 192 -17.71 -7.47 -11.43
N GLY A 193 -16.60 -6.80 -11.11
CA GLY A 193 -16.35 -6.30 -9.76
C GLY A 193 -14.88 -6.02 -9.48
N LYS A 194 -14.66 -5.33 -8.35
CA LYS A 194 -13.32 -5.07 -7.80
C LYS A 194 -12.91 -6.21 -6.88
N TYR A 195 -11.81 -6.88 -7.25
CA TYR A 195 -11.27 -8.00 -6.50
C TYR A 195 -9.98 -7.62 -5.75
N VAL A 196 -9.74 -8.33 -4.65
CA VAL A 196 -8.50 -8.26 -3.89
C VAL A 196 -7.78 -9.57 -4.08
N VAL A 197 -6.68 -9.53 -4.82
CA VAL A 197 -5.89 -10.72 -5.12
C VAL A 197 -4.74 -10.79 -4.13
N VAL A 198 -4.56 -11.94 -3.50
CA VAL A 198 -3.53 -12.18 -2.49
C VAL A 198 -2.67 -13.36 -2.93
N LEU A 199 -1.36 -13.16 -2.99
CA LEU A 199 -0.38 -14.23 -3.15
C LEU A 199 0.34 -14.45 -1.82
N HIS A 200 0.25 -15.66 -1.29
CA HIS A 200 1.08 -16.15 -0.20
C HIS A 200 2.20 -17.03 -0.75
N THR A 201 3.43 -16.76 -0.33
CA THR A 201 4.61 -17.56 -0.67
C THR A 201 5.26 -18.07 0.61
N THR A 202 5.61 -19.35 0.63
CA THR A 202 6.31 -19.99 1.74
C THR A 202 7.54 -20.71 1.23
N GLY A 203 8.60 -20.70 2.02
CA GLY A 203 9.82 -21.43 1.76
C GLY A 203 10.63 -21.67 3.03
N PRO A 204 11.81 -22.30 2.92
CA PRO A 204 12.62 -22.66 4.09
C PRO A 204 13.04 -21.46 4.94
N ALA A 205 13.15 -20.28 4.32
CA ALA A 205 13.56 -19.05 4.98
C ALA A 205 12.38 -18.21 5.52
N GLY A 206 11.15 -18.69 5.43
CA GLY A 206 9.97 -18.04 6.00
C GLY A 206 8.78 -17.93 5.04
N THR A 207 7.99 -16.87 5.23
CA THR A 207 6.77 -16.61 4.45
C THR A 207 6.70 -15.15 4.04
N SER A 208 6.12 -14.87 2.90
CA SER A 208 5.82 -13.53 2.42
C SER A 208 4.42 -13.49 1.82
N THR A 209 3.77 -12.33 1.82
CA THR A 209 2.41 -12.17 1.28
C THR A 209 2.29 -10.82 0.59
N LEU A 210 1.73 -10.81 -0.61
CA LEU A 210 1.42 -9.59 -1.35
C LEU A 210 -0.06 -9.57 -1.75
N SER A 211 -0.77 -8.55 -1.29
CA SER A 211 -2.17 -8.28 -1.66
C SER A 211 -2.25 -7.05 -2.57
N ARG A 212 -3.03 -7.12 -3.66
CA ARG A 212 -3.37 -5.94 -4.47
C ARG A 212 -4.87 -5.78 -4.58
N VAL A 213 -5.31 -4.53 -4.54
CA VAL A 213 -6.71 -4.15 -4.45
C VAL A 213 -7.03 -3.26 -5.63
N TRP A 214 -8.09 -3.62 -6.36
CA TRP A 214 -8.65 -2.86 -7.50
C TRP A 214 -7.81 -2.85 -8.78
N ASP A 215 -6.68 -3.58 -8.80
CA ASP A 215 -5.88 -3.74 -10.02
C ASP A 215 -6.61 -4.62 -11.07
N VAL A 216 -7.51 -5.52 -10.65
CA VAL A 216 -8.40 -6.28 -11.55
C VAL A 216 -9.79 -5.65 -11.52
N SER A 217 -10.06 -4.73 -12.45
CA SER A 217 -11.38 -4.13 -12.67
C SER A 217 -11.79 -4.23 -14.14
N PHE A 218 -13.08 -4.37 -14.37
CA PHE A 218 -13.68 -4.39 -15.70
C PHE A 218 -14.47 -3.09 -15.94
N ILE A 219 -14.55 -2.67 -17.22
CA ILE A 219 -15.25 -1.43 -17.59
C ILE A 219 -16.73 -1.54 -17.19
N GLY A 220 -17.22 -0.54 -16.45
CA GLY A 220 -18.60 -0.50 -15.94
C GLY A 220 -18.79 -0.99 -14.50
N ASP A 221 -17.72 -1.40 -13.82
CA ASP A 221 -17.79 -1.78 -12.41
C ASP A 221 -18.25 -0.59 -11.53
N PRO A 222 -19.28 -0.75 -10.70
CA PRO A 222 -19.70 0.32 -9.80
C PRO A 222 -18.58 0.64 -8.79
N PRO A 223 -18.40 1.93 -8.42
CA PRO A 223 -17.58 2.26 -7.26
C PRO A 223 -18.17 1.60 -6.01
N LYS A 224 -17.30 1.05 -5.14
CA LYS A 224 -17.69 0.67 -3.78
C LYS A 224 -17.85 1.92 -2.93
#